data_AF-A0AAP4C9M6-F1
#
_entry.id   AF-A0AAP4C9M6-F1
#
_cell.length_a   1.000
_cell.length_b   1.000
_cell.length_c   1.000
_cell.angle_alpha   90.00
_cell.angle_beta   90.00
_cell.angle_gamma   90.00
#
_symmetry.space_group_name_H-M   'P 1'
#
loop_
_entity.id
_entity.type
_entity.pdbx_description
1 polymer ?
#
loop_
_entity_poly.entity_id
_entity_poly.type
_entity_poly.pdbx_seq_one_letter_code
_entity_poly.pdbx_strand_id
1 'polypeptide(L)' 'EQHNAYIRALQTCDVDITLLPPDERFPDSVFVEDPVLCTSRCAIITRPGAESRRGETEIIDETVQRFYPGKVERIEAPGT' A
#
# COMPACT_ATOMS: atom_id res chain seq x y z
N GLU A 1 -10.29 2.69 -17.65
CA GLU A 1 -9.80 3.95 -18.25
C GLU A 1 -9.00 4.88 -17.32
N GLN A 2 -9.60 5.52 -16.31
CA GLN A 2 -8.89 6.56 -15.53
C GLN A 2 -7.65 6.03 -14.79
N HIS A 3 -7.72 4.88 -14.13
CA HIS A 3 -6.56 4.27 -13.46
C HIS A 3 -5.42 3.94 -14.43
N ASN A 4 -5.76 3.46 -15.65
CA ASN A 4 -4.76 3.20 -16.68
C ASN A 4 -4.08 4.49 -17.16
N ALA A 5 -4.84 5.59 -17.31
CA ALA A 5 -4.27 6.89 -17.63
C ALA A 5 -3.33 7.41 -16.52
N TYR A 6 -3.69 7.17 -15.25
CA TYR A 6 -2.83 7.48 -14.09
C TYR A 6 -1.50 6.71 -14.15
N ILE A 7 -1.54 5.40 -14.38
CA ILE A 7 -0.32 4.58 -14.53
C ILE A 7 0.54 5.08 -15.69
N ARG A 8 -0.06 5.40 -16.85
CA ARG A 8 0.68 5.96 -18.00
C ARG A 8 1.35 7.29 -17.68
N ALA A 9 0.73 8.14 -16.87
CA ALA A 9 1.35 9.38 -16.43
C ALA A 9 2.58 9.09 -15.55
N LEU A 10 2.48 8.16 -14.59
CA LEU A 10 3.60 7.75 -13.74
C LEU A 10 4.76 7.13 -14.53
N GLN A 11 4.49 6.42 -15.63
CA GLN A 11 5.52 5.86 -16.50
C GLN A 11 6.43 6.92 -17.14
N THR A 12 6.03 8.19 -17.15
CA THR A 12 6.85 9.31 -17.66
C THR A 12 7.75 9.96 -16.61
N CYS A 13 7.73 9.46 -15.37
CA CYS A 13 8.40 10.10 -14.23
C CYS A 13 9.74 9.44 -13.85
N ASP A 14 10.35 8.62 -14.72
CA ASP A 14 11.61 7.89 -14.46
C ASP A 14 11.58 7.03 -13.18
N VAL A 15 10.43 6.41 -12.90
CA VAL A 15 10.22 5.48 -11.79
C VAL A 15 9.71 4.13 -12.28
N ASP A 16 10.11 3.06 -11.60
CA ASP A 16 9.53 1.73 -11.80
C ASP A 16 8.18 1.62 -11.08
N ILE A 17 7.22 0.93 -11.70
CA ILE A 17 5.87 0.78 -11.16
C ILE A 17 5.63 -0.67 -10.77
N THR A 18 5.28 -0.89 -9.50
CA THR A 18 4.73 -2.17 -9.03
C THR A 18 3.22 -2.07 -8.98
N LEU A 19 2.54 -2.63 -9.99
CA LEU A 19 1.08 -2.69 -10.04
C LEU A 19 0.59 -3.97 -9.37
N LEU A 20 -0.19 -3.83 -8.30
CA LEU A 20 -0.79 -4.96 -7.58
C LEU A 20 -2.12 -5.39 -8.21
N PRO A 21 -2.50 -6.67 -8.14
CA PRO A 21 -3.79 -7.14 -8.65
C PRO A 21 -4.95 -6.55 -7.81
N PRO A 22 -6.13 -6.37 -8.41
CA PRO A 22 -7.33 -5.98 -7.67
C PRO A 22 -7.76 -7.09 -6.71
N ASP A 23 -8.37 -6.71 -5.58
CA ASP A 23 -8.97 -7.64 -4.62
C ASP A 23 -10.42 -7.21 -4.32
N GLU A 24 -11.38 -7.96 -4.88
CA GLU A 24 -12.82 -7.68 -4.75
C GLU A 24 -13.32 -7.75 -3.29
N ARG A 25 -12.54 -8.30 -2.36
CA ARG A 25 -12.87 -8.28 -0.92
C ARG A 25 -12.72 -6.89 -0.30
N PHE A 26 -11.95 -6.01 -0.95
CA PHE A 26 -11.62 -4.68 -0.48
C PHE A 26 -11.91 -3.64 -1.58
N PRO A 27 -13.16 -3.13 -1.67
CA PRO A 27 -13.56 -2.19 -2.73
C PRO A 27 -12.70 -0.93 -2.82
N ASP A 28 -12.09 -0.52 -1.70
CA ASP A 28 -11.25 0.66 -1.58
C ASP A 28 -9.75 0.36 -1.71
N SER A 29 -9.35 -0.88 -2.07
CA SER A 29 -7.93 -1.28 -2.13
C SER A 29 -7.10 -0.58 -3.21
N VAL A 30 -7.76 0.16 -4.11
CA VAL A 30 -7.08 1.04 -5.07
C VAL A 30 -6.35 2.19 -4.36
N PHE A 31 -6.77 2.54 -3.14
CA PHE A 31 -6.18 3.60 -2.32
C PHE A 31 -5.05 3.05 -1.42
N VAL A 32 -3.96 2.62 -2.06
CA VAL A 32 -2.78 2.02 -1.40
C VAL A 32 -1.97 2.98 -0.52
N GLU A 33 -2.32 4.27 -0.48
CA GLU A 33 -1.69 5.26 0.41
C GLU A 33 -2.07 5.04 1.88
N ASP A 34 -3.29 4.58 2.15
CA ASP A 34 -3.76 4.41 3.53
C ASP A 34 -3.10 3.24 4.26
N PRO A 35 -2.91 2.05 3.66
CA PRO A 35 -2.40 0.89 4.39
C PRO A 35 -0.91 0.95 4.76
N VAL A 36 -0.11 1.82 4.11
CA VAL A 36 1.35 1.86 4.28
C VAL A 36 1.92 3.27 4.13
N LEU A 37 2.74 3.69 5.09
CA LEU A 37 3.61 4.86 4.96
C LEU A 37 5.04 4.42 4.60
N CYS A 38 5.51 4.77 3.40
CA CYS A 38 6.87 4.48 2.94
C CYS A 38 7.80 5.67 3.16
N THR A 39 8.94 5.45 3.82
CA THR A 39 9.97 6.49 4.05
C THR A 39 11.32 6.07 3.49
N SER A 40 12.33 6.92 3.58
CA SER A 40 13.70 6.56 3.20
C SER A 40 14.37 5.56 4.15
N ARG A 41 13.80 5.30 5.33
CA ARG A 41 14.42 4.45 6.37
C ARG A 41 13.66 3.17 6.66
N CYS A 42 12.34 3.23 6.67
CA CYS A 42 11.46 2.10 6.93
C CYS A 42 10.13 2.29 6.20
N ALA A 43 9.34 1.22 6.16
CA ALA A 43 7.92 1.30 5.86
C ALA A 43 7.12 1.00 7.12
N ILE A 44 6.02 1.71 7.30
CA ILE A 44 5.11 1.53 8.44
C ILE A 44 3.79 1.02 7.88
N ILE A 45 3.44 -0.22 8.18
CA ILE A 45 2.10 -0.74 7.93
C ILE A 45 1.16 -0.06 8.92
N THR A 46 0.17 0.64 8.41
CA THR A 46 -0.76 1.43 9.24
C THR A 46 -1.83 0.52 9.86
N ARG A 47 -2.77 1.12 10.60
CA ARG A 47 -3.96 0.41 11.07
C ARG A 47 -5.22 1.20 10.70
N PRO A 48 -5.73 1.03 9.46
CA PRO A 48 -6.87 1.79 8.96
C PRO A 48 -8.02 1.85 9.98
N GLY A 49 -8.51 3.07 10.25
CA GLY A 49 -9.58 3.29 11.21
C GLY A 49 -10.89 2.60 10.79
N ALA A 50 -11.15 2.55 9.48
CA ALA A 50 -12.28 1.83 8.90
C ALA A 50 -12.06 0.31 8.98
N GLU A 51 -12.98 -0.41 9.64
CA GLU A 51 -12.89 -1.86 9.83
C GLU A 51 -12.85 -2.66 8.55
N SER A 52 -13.62 -2.23 7.55
CA SER A 52 -13.65 -2.84 6.21
C SER A 52 -12.29 -2.80 5.52
N ARG A 53 -11.40 -1.87 5.89
CA ARG A 53 -10.11 -1.62 5.22
C ARG A 53 -8.90 -2.18 5.98
N ARG A 54 -9.06 -2.63 7.23
CA ARG A 54 -7.92 -3.16 8.02
C ARG A 54 -7.22 -4.33 7.33
N GLY A 55 -7.97 -5.18 6.62
CA GLY A 55 -7.42 -6.32 5.88
C GLY A 55 -6.58 -5.92 4.65
N GLU A 56 -6.66 -4.68 4.18
CA GLU A 56 -5.81 -4.19 3.08
C GLU A 56 -4.32 -4.20 3.44
N THR A 57 -4.01 -4.10 4.75
CA THR A 57 -2.63 -4.17 5.24
C THR A 57 -2.00 -5.54 5.03
N GLU A 58 -2.79 -6.62 4.97
CA GLU A 58 -2.30 -7.99 4.79
C GLU A 58 -1.95 -8.26 3.32
N ILE A 59 -2.75 -7.75 2.39
CA ILE A 59 -2.56 -8.00 0.95
C ILE A 59 -1.35 -7.24 0.38
N ILE A 60 -0.94 -6.13 1.01
CA ILE A 60 0.20 -5.31 0.57
C ILE A 60 1.51 -5.68 1.27
N ASP A 61 1.45 -6.36 2.42
CA ASP A 61 2.61 -6.62 3.30
C ASP A 61 3.77 -7.29 2.58
N GLU A 62 3.50 -8.32 1.76
CA GLU A 62 4.53 -9.03 1.00
C GLU A 62 5.30 -8.08 0.05
N THR A 63 4.59 -7.14 -0.58
CA THR A 63 5.23 -6.15 -1.46
C THR A 63 6.11 -5.21 -0.65
N VAL A 64 5.64 -4.73 0.50
CA VAL A 64 6.40 -3.85 1.37
C VAL A 64 7.67 -4.53 1.87
N GLN A 65 7.58 -5.80 2.30
CA GLN A 65 8.74 -6.57 2.77
C GLN A 65 9.82 -6.74 1.69
N ARG A 66 9.43 -6.87 0.42
CA ARG A 66 10.40 -6.94 -0.70
C ARG A 66 11.20 -5.63 -0.87
N PHE A 67 10.58 -4.48 -0.64
CA PHE A 67 11.25 -3.17 -0.75
C PHE A 67 11.97 -2.75 0.53
N TYR A 68 11.50 -3.21 1.70
CA TYR A 68 12.03 -2.84 3.02
C TYR A 68 12.44 -4.06 3.86
N PRO A 69 13.35 -4.92 3.38
CA PRO A 69 13.69 -6.16 4.07
C PRO A 69 14.29 -5.86 5.46
N GLY A 70 13.64 -6.38 6.50
CA GLY A 70 14.03 -6.16 7.90
C GLY A 70 13.81 -4.74 8.42
N LYS A 71 13.02 -3.92 7.72
CA LYS A 71 12.74 -2.51 8.05
C LYS A 71 11.25 -2.16 7.92
N VAL A 72 10.39 -3.12 8.23
CA VAL A 72 8.93 -2.95 8.24
C VAL A 72 8.46 -2.85 9.69
N GLU A 73 7.84 -1.73 10.02
CA GLU A 73 7.20 -1.44 11.30
C GLU A 73 5.68 -1.55 11.16
N ARG A 74 4.94 -1.65 12.28
CA ARG A 74 3.47 -1.75 12.25
C ARG A 74 2.83 -0.90 13.34
N ILE A 75 1.69 -0.28 13.04
CA ILE A 75 0.83 0.34 14.05
C ILE A 75 0.00 -0.76 14.74
N GLU A 76 0.16 -0.87 16.05
CA GLU A 76 -0.62 -1.78 16.90
C GLU A 76 -1.72 -1.04 17.66
N ALA A 77 -2.74 -1.77 18.11
CA ALA A 77 -3.77 -1.20 18.97
C ALA A 77 -3.15 -0.67 20.29
N PRO A 78 -3.62 0.47 20.83
CA PRO A 78 -4.81 1.22 20.45
C PRO A 78 -4.62 2.25 19.32
N GLY A 79 -3.45 2.28 18.67
CA GLY A 79 -3.18 3.17 17.55
C GLY A 79 -4.05 2.88 16.32
N THR A 80 -4.22 3.90 15.49
CA THR A 80 -4.82 3.85 14.15
C THR A 80 -3.85 4.47 13.16
#